data_AF-A0A350M689-F1
#
_entry.id   AF-A0A350M689-F1
#
_cell.length_a   1.000
_cell.length_b   1.000
_cell.length_c   1.000
_cell.angle_alpha   90.00
_cell.angle_beta   90.00
_cell.angle_gamma   90.00
#
_symmetry.space_group_name_H-M   'P 1'
#
loop_
_entity.id
_entity.type
_entity.pdbx_description
1 polymer ?
#
loop_
_entity_poly.entity_id
_entity_poly.type
_entity_poly.pdbx_seq_one_letter_code
_entity_poly.pdbx_strand_id
1 'polypeptide(L)'
;MASDFMMHHMLGSYGLQATVMGMGDLFINETFTEYHYDLINEYDLEYLAVDTRMTKASPKLGFYYGSWEEVTYTNEAVPLRFVTKYDFIPKVNRIYDNGVVVFYDIRELITK
;
A
#
# COMPACT_ATOMS: atom_id res chain seq x y z
N MET A 1 -11.95 -0.49 -3.24
CA MET A 1 -12.09 0.86 -3.82
C MET A 1 -11.82 1.99 -2.83
N ALA A 2 -12.25 1.90 -1.57
CA ALA A 2 -12.26 3.07 -0.68
C ALA A 2 -10.86 3.56 -0.26
N SER A 3 -9.89 2.68 -0.04
CA SER A 3 -8.56 3.07 0.46
C SER A 3 -7.73 3.76 -0.63
N ASP A 4 -7.55 3.09 -1.79
CA ASP A 4 -6.74 3.61 -2.89
C ASP A 4 -7.29 4.92 -3.44
N PHE A 5 -8.60 5.00 -3.70
CA PHE A 5 -9.22 6.25 -4.16
C PHE A 5 -9.12 7.37 -3.13
N MET A 6 -9.35 7.09 -1.84
CA MET A 6 -9.25 8.12 -0.80
C MET A 6 -7.81 8.61 -0.65
N MET A 7 -6.84 7.69 -0.61
CA MET A 7 -5.42 8.04 -0.48
C MET A 7 -4.92 8.78 -1.73
N HIS A 8 -5.27 8.30 -2.92
CA HIS A 8 -5.02 8.97 -4.19
C HIS A 8 -5.58 10.40 -4.20
N HIS A 9 -6.85 10.57 -3.82
CA HIS A 9 -7.47 11.89 -3.78
C HIS A 9 -6.83 12.80 -2.73
N MET A 10 -6.50 12.28 -1.55
CA MET A 10 -5.81 13.06 -0.51
C MET A 10 -4.42 13.48 -0.97
N LEU A 11 -3.55 12.55 -1.36
CA LEU A 11 -2.16 12.86 -1.75
C LEU A 11 -2.08 13.71 -3.02
N GLY A 12 -2.92 13.41 -4.01
CA GLY A 12 -3.04 14.20 -5.24
C GLY A 12 -3.52 15.63 -4.98
N SER A 13 -4.43 15.84 -4.02
CA SER A 13 -4.96 17.17 -3.69
C SER A 13 -4.09 17.97 -2.71
N TYR A 14 -3.44 17.30 -1.74
CA TYR A 14 -2.63 17.97 -0.72
C TYR A 14 -1.23 18.35 -1.20
N GLY A 15 -0.69 17.66 -2.21
CA GLY A 15 0.69 17.88 -2.65
C GLY A 15 0.97 17.68 -4.13
N LEU A 16 -0.05 17.48 -4.98
CA LEU A 16 0.12 17.11 -6.39
C LEU A 16 1.03 15.88 -6.59
N GLN A 17 1.02 14.96 -5.62
CA GLN A 17 1.86 13.77 -5.71
C GLN A 17 1.34 12.85 -6.83
N ALA A 18 2.27 12.30 -7.62
CA ALA A 18 1.98 11.35 -8.67
C ALA A 18 1.68 9.96 -8.07
N THR A 19 0.46 9.81 -7.55
CA THR A 19 -0.01 8.57 -6.93
C THR A 19 -0.25 7.49 -7.98
N VAL A 20 0.42 6.36 -7.83
CA VAL A 20 0.26 5.17 -8.67
C VAL A 20 -0.87 4.30 -8.14
N MET A 21 -1.80 3.90 -9.01
CA MET A 21 -2.92 3.01 -8.69
C MET A 21 -2.63 1.59 -9.17
N GLY A 22 -3.42 0.62 -8.72
CA GLY A 22 -3.30 -0.77 -9.20
C GLY A 22 -2.21 -1.59 -8.48
N MET A 23 -1.72 -1.09 -7.35
CA MET A 23 -0.64 -1.71 -6.57
C MET A 23 -1.18 -2.43 -5.33
N GLY A 24 -2.40 -2.95 -5.37
CA GLY A 24 -3.05 -3.57 -4.20
C GLY A 24 -2.25 -4.72 -3.61
N ASP A 25 -1.54 -5.50 -4.45
CA ASP A 25 -0.72 -6.65 -4.03
C ASP A 25 0.33 -6.28 -2.98
N LEU A 26 0.93 -5.09 -3.11
CA LEU A 26 1.86 -4.53 -2.11
C LEU A 26 1.25 -4.49 -0.71
N PHE A 27 -0.08 -4.36 -0.57
CA PHE A 27 -0.72 -4.20 0.73
C PHE A 27 -1.46 -5.44 1.22
N ILE A 28 -1.96 -6.28 0.32
CA ILE A 28 -2.79 -7.45 0.66
C ILE A 28 -2.05 -8.78 0.65
N ASN A 29 -0.81 -8.82 0.16
CA ASN A 29 0.01 -10.01 0.23
C ASN A 29 0.78 -10.07 1.56
N GLU A 30 0.91 -11.26 2.15
CA GLU A 30 1.67 -11.44 3.40
C GLU A 30 3.16 -11.23 3.19
N THR A 31 3.68 -11.76 2.08
CA THR A 31 5.11 -11.93 1.87
C THR A 31 5.58 -10.90 0.87
N PHE A 32 6.63 -10.16 1.23
CA PHE A 32 7.35 -9.32 0.29
C PHE A 32 8.34 -10.18 -0.51
N THR A 33 8.24 -10.15 -1.84
CA THR A 33 8.95 -11.04 -2.78
C THR A 33 9.66 -10.25 -3.87
N GLU A 34 10.45 -10.91 -4.71
CA GLU A 34 11.11 -10.27 -5.87
C GLU A 34 10.12 -9.56 -6.81
N TYR A 35 8.92 -10.13 -7.01
CA TYR A 35 7.85 -9.45 -7.77
C TYR A 35 7.53 -8.05 -7.23
N HIS A 36 7.56 -7.86 -5.91
CA HIS A 36 7.30 -6.56 -5.31
C HIS A 36 8.47 -5.59 -5.51
N TYR A 37 9.71 -6.07 -5.55
CA TYR A 37 10.87 -5.26 -5.95
C TYR A 37 10.77 -4.85 -7.42
N ASP A 38 10.35 -5.75 -8.30
CA ASP A 38 10.16 -5.45 -9.73
C ASP A 38 9.09 -4.36 -9.91
N LEU A 39 7.95 -4.47 -9.23
CA LEU A 39 6.91 -3.43 -9.24
C LEU A 39 7.45 -2.07 -8.74
N ILE A 40 8.20 -2.04 -7.64
CA ILE A 40 8.77 -0.80 -7.12
C ILE A 40 9.74 -0.17 -8.12
N ASN A 41 10.57 -0.97 -8.79
CA ASN A 41 11.52 -0.49 -9.79
C ASN A 41 10.83 -0.03 -11.08
N GLU A 42 9.87 -0.81 -11.59
CA GLU A 42 9.14 -0.52 -12.83
C GLU A 42 8.39 0.82 -12.75
N TYR A 43 7.77 1.08 -11.59
CA TYR A 43 6.95 2.27 -11.38
C TYR A 43 7.66 3.39 -10.60
N ASP A 44 8.96 3.22 -10.31
CA ASP A 44 9.79 4.19 -9.56
C ASP A 44 9.12 4.62 -8.24
N LEU A 45 8.60 3.65 -7.49
CA LEU A 45 7.82 3.91 -6.28
C LEU A 45 8.74 4.37 -5.15
N GLU A 46 8.62 5.63 -4.76
CA GLU A 46 9.46 6.22 -3.71
C GLU A 46 8.87 6.08 -2.30
N TYR A 47 7.54 6.07 -2.20
CA TYR A 47 6.84 6.09 -0.93
C TYR A 47 5.62 5.17 -0.95
N LEU A 48 5.33 4.55 0.19
CA LEU A 48 4.09 3.79 0.40
C LEU A 48 3.24 4.48 1.46
N ALA A 49 1.99 4.74 1.12
CA ALA A 49 0.98 5.24 2.05
C ALA A 49 0.01 4.11 2.43
N VAL A 50 0.15 3.62 3.65
CA VAL A 50 -0.60 2.47 4.17
C VAL A 50 -1.76 2.94 5.04
N ASP A 51 -3.00 2.51 4.73
CA ASP A 51 -4.18 2.74 5.56
C ASP A 51 -4.44 1.54 6.49
N THR A 52 -4.21 1.72 7.80
CA THR A 52 -4.35 0.64 8.79
C THR A 52 -5.81 0.34 9.13
N ARG A 53 -6.78 1.17 8.73
CA ARG A 53 -8.21 0.90 9.00
C ARG A 53 -8.71 -0.33 8.23
N MET A 54 -8.04 -0.68 7.14
CA MET A 54 -8.27 -1.92 6.40
C MET A 54 -8.09 -3.18 7.27
N THR A 55 -7.36 -3.06 8.38
CA THR A 55 -7.15 -4.16 9.34
C THR A 55 -8.25 -4.30 10.37
N LYS A 56 -9.16 -3.32 10.44
CA LYS A 56 -10.19 -3.24 11.48
C LYS A 56 -11.60 -3.53 10.97
N ALA A 57 -11.84 -3.36 9.67
CA ALA A 57 -13.16 -3.53 9.08
C ALA A 57 -13.06 -4.06 7.65
N SER A 58 -13.85 -5.09 7.34
CA SER A 58 -14.01 -5.68 6.01
C SER A 58 -14.38 -4.65 4.94
N PRO A 59 -14.02 -4.87 3.67
CA PRO A 59 -14.34 -3.92 2.62
C PRO A 59 -15.85 -3.98 2.31
N LYS A 60 -16.50 -2.81 2.25
CA LYS A 60 -17.96 -2.72 2.03
C LYS A 60 -18.45 -3.35 0.71
N LEU A 61 -17.60 -3.33 -0.32
CA LEU A 61 -17.92 -3.85 -1.66
C LEU A 61 -17.19 -5.16 -1.97
N GLY A 62 -16.54 -5.77 -0.98
CA GLY A 62 -15.74 -6.99 -1.19
C GLY A 62 -14.33 -6.74 -1.71
N PHE A 63 -13.85 -5.49 -1.82
CA PHE A 63 -12.48 -5.18 -2.25
C PHE A 63 -11.97 -3.84 -1.68
N TYR A 64 -10.71 -3.82 -1.21
CA TYR A 64 -10.05 -2.60 -0.71
C TYR A 64 -9.43 -1.75 -1.82
N TYR A 65 -8.88 -2.40 -2.84
CA TYR A 65 -8.25 -1.80 -4.03
C TYR A 65 -9.18 -1.88 -5.24
N GLY A 66 -8.68 -1.76 -6.48
CA GLY A 66 -9.52 -1.81 -7.68
C GLY A 66 -10.20 -3.17 -7.86
N SER A 67 -11.49 -3.21 -8.23
CA SER A 67 -12.19 -4.48 -8.48
C SER A 67 -11.66 -5.24 -9.70
N TRP A 68 -10.85 -4.58 -10.52
CA TRP A 68 -10.14 -5.16 -11.66
C TRP A 68 -8.84 -5.86 -11.27
N GLU A 69 -8.41 -5.76 -10.00
CA GLU A 69 -7.24 -6.47 -9.48
C GLU A 69 -7.70 -7.83 -8.93
N GLU A 70 -7.37 -8.92 -9.65
CA GLU A 70 -7.85 -10.28 -9.38
C GLU A 70 -7.61 -10.77 -7.94
N VAL A 71 -6.58 -10.27 -7.27
CA VAL A 71 -6.17 -10.65 -5.91
C VAL A 71 -6.96 -9.96 -4.80
N THR A 72 -7.83 -9.00 -5.11
CA THR A 72 -8.36 -8.06 -4.09
C THR A 72 -9.75 -8.38 -3.53
N TYR A 73 -10.43 -9.42 -4.04
CA TYR A 73 -11.74 -9.81 -3.54
C TYR A 73 -11.63 -10.50 -2.17
N THR A 74 -12.20 -9.89 -1.13
CA THR A 74 -12.25 -10.44 0.22
C THR A 74 -13.43 -9.86 1.00
N ASN A 75 -14.00 -10.66 1.91
CA ASN A 75 -14.98 -10.18 2.90
C ASN A 75 -14.35 -10.04 4.29
N GLU A 76 -13.04 -10.21 4.40
CA GLU A 76 -12.31 -10.16 5.66
C GLU A 76 -11.48 -8.87 5.75
N ALA A 77 -11.19 -8.48 6.99
CA ALA A 77 -10.21 -7.43 7.24
C ALA A 77 -8.82 -7.91 6.82
N VAL A 78 -7.99 -6.99 6.30
CA VAL A 78 -6.59 -7.31 5.99
C VAL A 78 -5.85 -7.62 7.29
N PRO A 79 -5.14 -8.75 7.41
CA PRO A 79 -4.34 -9.01 8.61
C PRO A 79 -3.33 -7.89 8.87
N LEU A 80 -3.22 -7.43 10.13
CA LEU A 80 -2.30 -6.34 10.48
C LEU A 80 -0.88 -6.56 9.97
N ARG A 81 -0.39 -7.81 10.04
CA ARG A 81 0.96 -8.18 9.58
C ARG A 81 1.20 -7.92 8.09
N PHE A 82 0.17 -7.90 7.24
CA PHE A 82 0.33 -7.65 5.81
C PHE A 82 0.65 -6.19 5.54
N VAL A 83 0.06 -5.28 6.32
CA VAL A 83 0.25 -3.84 6.16
C VAL A 83 1.44 -3.32 6.96
N THR A 84 1.88 -4.04 8.00
CA THR A 84 3.07 -3.71 8.80
C THR A 84 4.33 -4.48 8.38
N LYS A 85 4.28 -5.35 7.37
CA LYS A 85 5.46 -6.14 6.93
C LYS A 85 6.67 -5.28 6.60
N TYR A 86 6.43 -4.07 6.12
CA TYR A 86 7.43 -3.06 5.78
C TYR A 86 8.31 -2.64 6.94
N ASP A 87 7.85 -2.78 8.19
CA ASP A 87 8.66 -2.50 9.38
C ASP A 87 9.88 -3.42 9.51
N PHE A 88 9.84 -4.57 8.84
CA PHE A 88 10.85 -5.61 8.94
C PHE A 88 11.70 -5.74 7.67
N ILE A 89 11.43 -4.93 6.64
CA ILE A 89 12.20 -4.96 5.39
C ILE A 89 13.41 -4.03 5.55
N PRO A 90 14.65 -4.53 5.40
CA PRO A 90 15.82 -3.68 5.42
C PRO A 90 15.72 -2.55 4.39
N LYS A 91 16.23 -1.37 4.73
CA LYS A 91 16.20 -0.16 3.90
C LYS A 91 14.82 0.45 3.65
N VAL A 92 13.79 -0.03 4.35
CA VAL A 92 12.49 0.63 4.42
C VAL A 92 12.41 1.41 5.72
N ASN A 93 12.05 2.69 5.63
CA ASN A 93 11.97 3.56 6.79
C ASN A 93 10.53 4.05 6.98
N ARG A 94 9.95 3.84 8.16
CA ARG A 94 8.69 4.49 8.54
C ARG A 94 8.97 5.97 8.84
N ILE A 95 8.44 6.86 8.01
CA ILE A 95 8.73 8.30 8.09
C ILE A 95 7.56 9.12 8.66
N TYR A 96 6.35 8.55 8.68
CA TYR A 96 5.17 9.18 9.26
C TYR A 96 4.21 8.13 9.77
N ASP A 97 3.56 8.41 10.89
CA ASP A 97 2.55 7.55 11.51
C ASP A 97 1.60 8.39 12.36
N ASN A 98 0.30 8.33 12.07
CA ASN A 98 -0.73 8.96 12.91
C ASN A 98 -1.74 7.96 13.49
N GLY A 99 -1.39 6.67 13.48
CA GLY A 99 -2.22 5.57 13.96
C GLY A 99 -3.29 5.07 12.99
N VAL A 100 -3.59 5.81 11.92
CA VAL A 100 -4.54 5.39 10.85
C VAL A 100 -3.87 5.32 9.48
N VAL A 101 -2.87 6.16 9.24
CA VAL A 101 -2.09 6.20 8.01
C VAL A 101 -0.61 6.18 8.38
N VAL A 102 0.14 5.31 7.72
CA VAL A 102 1.59 5.13 7.90
C VAL A 102 2.27 5.37 6.57
N PHE A 103 3.29 6.21 6.52
CA PHE A 103 4.12 6.38 5.33
C PHE A 103 5.47 5.71 5.50
N TYR A 104 5.86 4.98 4.47
CA TYR A 104 7.17 4.37 4.35
C TYR A 104 7.95 5.03 3.22
N ASP A 105 9.20 5.36 3.48
CA ASP A 105 10.21 5.66 2.47
C ASP A 105 10.84 4.35 2.01
N ILE A 106 10.74 4.09 0.71
CA ILE A 106 11.21 2.84 0.07
C ILE A 106 12.22 3.11 -1.04
N ARG A 107 12.73 4.34 -1.18
CA ARG A 107 13.64 4.73 -2.28
C ARG A 107 14.91 3.90 -2.32
N GLU A 108 15.38 3.43 -1.17
CA GLU A 108 16.58 2.58 -1.09
C GLU A 108 16.36 1.14 -1.62
N LEU A 109 15.12 0.77 -1.96
CA LEU A 109 14.79 -0.48 -2.64
C LEU A 109 14.92 -0.37 -4.17
N ILE A 110 15.03 0.84 -4.72
CA ILE A 110 15.16 1.09 -6.15
C ILE A 110 16.61 0.80 -6.56
N THR A 111 16.80 -0.13 -7.50
CA THR A 111 18.10 -0.57 -8.01
C THR A 111 18.17 -0.23 -9.50
N LYS A 112 18.32 1.06 -9.83
CA LYS A 112 18.63 1.50 -11.20
C LYS A 112 20.12 1.40 -11.49
#